data_AF-A0A967JT19-F1
#
_entry.id   AF-A0A967JT19-F1
#
_cell.length_a   1.000
_cell.length_b   1.000
_cell.length_c   1.000
_cell.angle_alpha   90.00
_cell.angle_beta   90.00
_cell.angle_gamma   90.00
#
_symmetry.space_group_name_H-M   'P 1'
#
loop_
_entity.id
_entity.type
_entity.pdbx_description
1 polymer ?
#
loop_
_entity_poly.entity_id
_entity_poly.type
_entity_poly.pdbx_seq_one_letter_code
_entity_poly.pdbx_strand_id
1 'polypeptide(L)' 'MAGKEAQGGARVTMKDVALRADVSQSTVSFVLNGLDDMRISPETRRRVL' A
#
# COMPACT_ATOMS: atom_id res chain seq x y z
N MET A 1 -8.79 15.94 12.97
CA MET A 1 -9.11 14.75 12.16
C MET A 1 -8.57 13.51 12.86
N ALA A 2 -9.40 12.48 12.98
CA ALA A 2 -9.17 11.29 13.78
C ALA A 2 -8.21 10.28 13.12
N GLY A 3 -7.41 9.58 13.94
CA GLY A 3 -6.53 8.50 13.48
C GLY A 3 -5.87 7.67 14.59
N LYS A 4 -6.65 7.33 15.63
CA LYS A 4 -6.66 6.11 16.45
C LYS A 4 -5.38 5.26 16.59
N GLU A 5 -4.76 5.38 17.76
CA GLU A 5 -4.29 4.31 18.67
C GLU A 5 -3.91 2.94 18.06
N ALA A 6 -2.62 2.61 18.08
CA ALA A 6 -2.12 1.25 17.92
C ALA A 6 -1.48 0.78 19.24
N GLN A 7 -2.29 0.16 20.09
CA GLN A 7 -1.83 -0.74 21.15
C GLN A 7 -2.02 -2.18 20.65
N GLY A 8 -0.96 -3.00 20.71
CA GLY A 8 -0.99 -4.45 20.50
C GLY A 8 -0.91 -4.95 19.05
N GLY A 9 0.31 -5.03 18.50
CA GLY A 9 0.59 -5.48 17.13
C GLY A 9 0.48 -4.33 16.13
N ALA A 10 1.62 -3.87 15.59
CA ALA A 10 1.67 -2.69 14.72
C ALA A 10 0.71 -2.84 13.53
N ARG A 11 -0.35 -2.03 13.48
CA ARG A 11 -1.23 -1.94 12.32
C ARG A 11 -0.39 -1.48 11.13
N VAL A 12 -0.19 -2.37 10.17
CA VAL A 12 0.50 -2.07 8.93
C VAL A 12 -0.27 -0.96 8.20
N THR A 13 0.38 0.17 7.98
CA THR A 13 -0.21 1.29 7.27
C THR A 13 0.11 1.22 5.78
N MET A 14 -0.66 1.91 4.95
CA MET A 14 -0.34 2.05 3.52
C MET A 14 1.07 2.62 3.28
N LYS A 15 1.59 3.41 4.22
CA LYS A 15 2.96 3.95 4.17
C LYS A 15 4.02 2.86 4.36
N ASP A 16 3.76 1.91 5.25
CA ASP A 16 4.65 0.77 5.47
C ASP A 16 4.68 -0.16 4.25
N VAL A 17 3.51 -0.42 3.64
CA VAL A 17 3.41 -1.20 2.40
C VAL A 17 4.16 -0.51 1.27
N ALA A 18 3.99 0.81 1.13
CA ALA A 18 4.68 1.62 0.13
C ALA A 18 6.21 1.55 0.27
N LEU A 19 6.72 1.70 1.49
CA LEU A 19 8.14 1.57 1.81
C LEU A 19 8.70 0.18 1.50
N ARG A 20 7.92 -0.87 1.78
CA ARG A 20 8.37 -2.26 1.59
C ARG A 20 8.31 -2.72 0.13
N ALA A 21 7.33 -2.22 -0.63
CA ALA A 21 7.14 -2.54 -2.03
C ALA A 21 7.91 -1.62 -2.99
N ASP A 22 8.63 -0.63 -2.45
CA ASP A 22 9.38 0.39 -3.20
C ASP A 22 8.48 1.19 -4.16
N VAL A 23 7.36 1.68 -3.65
CA VAL A 23 6.39 2.45 -4.42
C VAL A 23 5.84 3.63 -3.64
N SER A 24 5.16 4.54 -4.33
CA SER A 24 4.41 5.62 -3.69
C SER A 24 3.14 5.10 -3.01
N GLN A 25 2.71 5.77 -1.93
CA GLN A 25 1.44 5.47 -1.26
C GLN A 25 0.25 5.51 -2.22
N SER A 26 0.27 6.42 -3.20
CA SER A 26 -0.74 6.50 -4.26
C SER A 26 -0.81 5.22 -5.09
N THR A 27 0.34 4.63 -5.42
CA THR A 27 0.45 3.35 -6.13
C THR A 27 -0.16 2.21 -5.34
N VAL A 28 0.09 2.15 -4.03
CA VAL A 28 -0.54 1.16 -3.14
C VAL A 28 -2.07 1.34 -3.14
N SER A 29 -2.55 2.58 -3.08
CA SER A 29 -3.99 2.87 -3.19
C SER A 29 -4.56 2.36 -4.52
N PHE A 30 -3.89 2.61 -5.65
CA PHE A 30 -4.36 2.12 -6.95
C PHE A 30 -4.38 0.58 -7.02
N VAL A 31 -3.37 -0.10 -6.48
CA VAL A 31 -3.35 -1.58 -6.42
C VAL A 31 -4.46 -2.13 -5.53
N LEU A 32 -4.66 -1.55 -4.36
CA LEU A 32 -5.70 -1.98 -3.42
C LEU A 32 -7.12 -1.70 -3.94
N ASN A 33 -7.29 -0.64 -4.74
CA ASN A 33 -8.55 -0.29 -5.40
C ASN A 33 -8.74 -0.97 -6.77
N GLY A 34 -7.78 -1.78 -7.25
CA GLY A 34 -7.86 -2.48 -8.54
C GLY A 34 -7.76 -1.58 -9.77
N LEU A 35 -7.12 -0.42 -9.64
CA LEU A 35 -6.89 0.56 -10.71
C LEU A 35 -5.49 0.37 -11.36
N ASP A 36 -5.06 -0.88 -11.57
CA ASP A 36 -3.70 -1.22 -12.01
C ASP A 36 -3.49 -1.33 -13.53
N ASP A 37 -4.56 -1.16 -14.32
CA ASP A 37 -4.65 -1.54 -15.75
C ASP A 37 -3.65 -0.95 -16.76
N MET A 38 -2.91 0.13 -16.47
CA MET A 38 -2.01 0.73 -17.48
C MET A 38 -0.62 1.16 -17.03
N ARG A 39 -0.35 1.32 -15.73
CA ARG A 39 0.92 1.93 -15.26
C ARG A 39 1.66 1.15 -14.19
N ILE A 40 1.10 0.04 -13.72
CA ILE A 40 1.69 -0.73 -12.62
C ILE A 40 2.08 -2.09 -13.17
N SER A 41 3.38 -2.40 -13.12
CA SER A 41 3.86 -3.70 -13.54
C SER A 41 3.28 -4.80 -12.64
N PRO A 42 2.99 -6.00 -13.18
CA PRO A 42 2.49 -7.12 -12.38
C PRO A 42 3.46 -7.54 -11.27
N GLU A 43 4.76 -7.27 -11.43
CA GLU A 43 5.77 -7.46 -10.38
C GLU A 43 5.51 -6.54 -9.17
N THR A 44 5.24 -5.26 -9.41
CA THR A 44 4.91 -4.29 -8.36
C THR A 44 3.63 -4.68 -7.62
N ARG A 45 2.62 -5.18 -8.33
CA ARG A 45 1.39 -5.70 -7.74
C ARG A 45 1.66 -6.90 -6.81
N ARG A 46 2.52 -7.85 -7.21
CA ARG A 46 2.93 -8.98 -6.37
C ARG A 46 3.74 -8.58 -5.13
N ARG A 47 4.39 -7.43 -5.13
CA ARG A 47 5.11 -6.91 -3.95
C ARG A 47 4.16 -6.26 -2.93
N VAL A 48 2.99 -5.80 -3.39
CA VAL A 48 1.99 -5.09 -2.58
C VAL A 48 0.91 -6.04 -2.02
N LEU A 49 0.52 -7.05 -2.80
CA LEU A 49 -0.41 -8.13 -2.39
C LEU A 49 0.29 -9.22 -1.58
#